data_AF-A0A9E0RV81-F1
#
_entry.id   AF-A0A9E0RV81-F1
#
_cell.length_a   1.000
_cell.length_b   1.000
_cell.length_c   1.000
_cell.angle_alpha   90.00
_cell.angle_beta   90.00
_cell.angle_gamma   90.00
#
_symmetry.space_group_name_H-M   'P 1'
#
loop_
_entity.id
_entity.type
_entity.pdbx_description
1 polymer ?
#
loop_
_entity_poly.entity_id
_entity_poly.type
_entity_poly.pdbx_seq_one_letter_code
_entity_poly.pdbx_strand_id
1 'polypeptide(L)'
;MMKATASALIGLGLAGTSLAQGAGEDMRIVRSVTIDDLKAVVSMADGTISSTDEEEVTVTATSPDGLIYSLDGTACADGSCLGINMVVSYTKSDDIDLNDLNRANVKYAAVSVWTITDSYGVSRYLILDGGQTMENLRVNLVNLLNIAPLVNDLVNEDAVAAADVGNIDFGDDTGSDANDGVCDDGRFHPDGDDYNYTRRHVLRDATDCREAVQSGLKSLTLDFGDDSGDYTFDGECDDNRFTGAGRSILTTDSQVKKDASDCIAAYRDGKLDRP
;
A
#
# COMPACT_ATOMS: atom_id res chain seq x y z
N MET A 1 74.01 1.32 -41.27
CA MET A 1 72.59 1.67 -41.49
C MET A 1 71.82 0.39 -41.78
N MET A 2 71.07 -0.13 -40.80
CA MET A 2 69.71 -0.67 -40.95
C MET A 2 69.25 -1.22 -39.59
N LYS A 3 68.10 -0.71 -39.15
CA LYS A 3 67.49 -0.90 -37.84
C LYS A 3 66.77 -2.25 -37.76
N ALA A 4 66.71 -2.78 -36.54
CA ALA A 4 65.92 -3.92 -36.11
C ALA A 4 64.41 -3.77 -36.39
N THR A 5 63.70 -4.90 -36.45
CA THR A 5 62.27 -4.94 -36.08
C THR A 5 61.93 -6.33 -35.55
N ALA A 6 61.67 -6.38 -34.24
CA ALA A 6 61.05 -7.51 -33.55
C ALA A 6 59.53 -7.38 -33.70
N SER A 7 58.86 -8.42 -34.17
CA SER A 7 57.40 -8.52 -34.13
C SER A 7 56.99 -9.19 -32.83
N ALA A 8 56.45 -8.39 -31.91
CA ALA A 8 55.75 -8.87 -30.74
C ALA A 8 54.36 -9.38 -31.15
N LEU A 9 54.06 -10.65 -30.88
CA LEU A 9 52.69 -11.14 -30.84
C LEU A 9 52.01 -10.52 -29.61
N ILE A 10 51.09 -9.59 -29.85
CA ILE A 10 50.15 -9.09 -28.84
C ILE A 10 49.10 -10.19 -28.69
N GLY A 11 49.12 -10.88 -27.55
CA GLY A 11 48.03 -11.75 -27.13
C GLY A 11 46.77 -10.90 -26.90
N LEU A 12 45.71 -11.18 -27.65
CA LEU A 12 44.37 -10.69 -27.34
C LEU A 12 43.93 -11.29 -26.00
N GLY A 13 43.92 -10.48 -24.94
CA GLY A 13 43.25 -10.81 -23.70
C GLY A 13 41.73 -10.84 -23.92
N LEU A 14 41.12 -11.99 -23.68
CA LEU A 14 39.67 -12.18 -23.68
C LEU A 14 39.05 -11.41 -22.50
N ALA A 15 38.44 -10.25 -22.77
CA ALA A 15 37.61 -9.50 -21.82
C ALA A 15 36.18 -10.10 -21.69
N GLY A 16 36.08 -11.43 -21.58
CA GLY A 16 34.80 -12.16 -21.69
C GLY A 16 34.21 -12.68 -20.37
N THR A 17 34.80 -12.39 -19.21
CA THR A 17 34.46 -13.11 -17.95
C THR A 17 33.45 -12.41 -17.05
N SER A 18 33.34 -11.07 -17.06
CA SER A 18 32.50 -10.36 -16.08
C SER A 18 30.99 -10.50 -16.34
N LEU A 19 30.54 -10.41 -17.59
CA LEU A 19 29.12 -10.50 -17.94
C LEU A 19 28.55 -11.92 -17.77
N ALA A 20 29.35 -12.96 -18.06
CA ALA A 20 28.93 -14.34 -17.90
C ALA A 20 28.84 -14.76 -16.42
N GLN A 21 29.67 -14.17 -15.56
CA GLN A 21 29.66 -14.46 -14.12
C GLN A 21 28.46 -13.82 -13.41
N GLY A 22 28.07 -12.60 -13.79
CA GLY A 22 26.85 -11.96 -13.30
C GLY A 22 25.58 -12.76 -13.66
N ALA A 23 25.44 -13.13 -14.94
CA ALA A 23 24.29 -13.93 -15.39
C ALA A 23 24.21 -15.32 -14.74
N GLY A 24 25.36 -15.92 -14.39
CA GLY A 24 25.41 -17.18 -13.66
C GLY A 24 24.95 -17.06 -12.21
N GLU A 25 25.26 -15.94 -11.56
CA GLU A 25 24.85 -15.66 -10.19
C GLU A 25 23.33 -15.41 -10.11
N ASP A 26 22.78 -14.61 -11.02
CA ASP A 26 21.35 -14.31 -11.10
C ASP A 26 20.48 -15.58 -11.17
N MET A 27 20.93 -16.58 -11.92
CA MET A 27 20.22 -17.85 -12.13
C MET A 27 20.52 -18.92 -11.06
N ARG A 28 21.41 -18.65 -10.10
CA ARG A 28 21.75 -19.62 -9.05
C ARG A 28 20.52 -19.90 -8.18
N ILE A 29 20.16 -21.18 -8.05
CA ILE A 29 19.06 -21.62 -7.19
C ILE A 29 19.57 -21.76 -5.75
N VAL A 30 18.97 -20.98 -4.86
CA VAL A 30 19.22 -20.90 -3.43
C VAL A 30 18.10 -21.61 -2.69
N ARG A 31 18.46 -22.63 -1.89
CA ARG A 31 17.53 -23.37 -1.01
C ARG A 31 17.69 -23.01 0.46
N SER A 32 18.79 -22.35 0.77
CA SER A 32 19.07 -21.74 2.06
C SER A 32 20.03 -20.58 1.84
N VAL A 33 19.89 -19.51 2.61
CA VAL A 33 20.78 -18.35 2.55
C VAL A 33 21.84 -18.41 3.64
N THR A 34 23.02 -17.93 3.31
CA THR A 34 24.13 -17.63 4.21
C THR A 34 24.34 -16.12 4.26
N ILE A 35 25.25 -15.65 5.12
CA ILE A 35 25.58 -14.22 5.17
C ILE A 35 26.09 -13.70 3.81
N ASP A 36 26.82 -14.51 3.06
CA ASP A 36 27.37 -14.13 1.75
C ASP A 36 26.27 -14.03 0.69
N ASP A 37 25.24 -14.89 0.76
CA ASP A 37 24.06 -14.77 -0.09
C ASP A 37 23.31 -13.47 0.18
N LEU A 38 23.13 -13.10 1.45
CA LEU A 38 22.47 -11.84 1.81
C LEU A 38 23.26 -10.61 1.33
N LYS A 39 24.59 -10.62 1.52
CA LYS A 39 25.49 -9.57 0.99
C LYS A 39 25.39 -9.45 -0.54
N ALA A 40 25.30 -10.59 -1.24
CA ALA A 40 25.12 -10.61 -2.68
C ALA A 40 23.77 -10.01 -3.10
N VAL A 41 22.67 -10.36 -2.43
CA VAL A 41 21.34 -9.76 -2.69
C VAL A 41 21.37 -8.23 -2.52
N VAL A 42 22.00 -7.73 -1.45
CA VAL A 42 22.17 -6.28 -1.24
C VAL A 42 22.94 -5.64 -2.40
N SER A 43 24.07 -6.22 -2.80
CA SER A 43 24.87 -5.70 -3.91
C SER A 43 24.12 -5.73 -5.24
N MET A 44 23.31 -6.76 -5.49
CA MET A 44 22.51 -6.87 -6.71
C MET A 44 21.38 -5.83 -6.76
N ALA A 45 20.90 -5.37 -5.60
CA ALA A 45 19.89 -4.32 -5.47
C ALA A 45 20.49 -2.91 -5.33
N ASP A 46 21.78 -2.73 -5.67
CA ASP A 46 22.53 -1.47 -5.56
C ASP A 46 22.56 -0.88 -4.12
N GLY A 47 22.37 -1.74 -3.11
CA GLY A 47 22.40 -1.33 -1.71
C GLY A 47 23.82 -1.20 -1.17
N THR A 48 24.00 -0.34 -0.17
CA THR A 48 25.25 -0.19 0.56
C THR A 48 25.14 -0.83 1.94
N ILE A 49 25.95 -1.86 2.19
CA ILE A 49 25.98 -2.56 3.49
C ILE A 49 26.52 -1.63 4.57
N SER A 50 25.80 -1.52 5.68
CA SER A 50 26.18 -0.72 6.85
C SER A 50 26.66 -1.58 8.02
N SER A 51 26.09 -2.76 8.23
CA SER A 51 26.53 -3.73 9.25
C SER A 51 26.12 -5.16 8.91
N THR A 52 26.81 -6.13 9.51
CA THR A 52 26.50 -7.56 9.37
C THR A 52 26.62 -8.28 10.72
N ASP A 53 25.76 -9.26 10.94
CA ASP A 53 25.83 -10.22 12.04
C ASP A 53 25.93 -11.62 11.44
N GLU A 54 27.08 -12.28 11.58
CA GLU A 54 27.31 -13.60 10.98
C GLU A 54 26.67 -14.74 11.78
N GLU A 55 26.44 -14.54 13.09
CA GLU A 55 25.83 -15.56 13.94
C GLU A 55 24.33 -15.63 13.69
N GLU A 56 23.67 -14.47 13.58
CA GLU A 56 22.23 -14.37 13.29
C GLU A 56 21.92 -14.37 11.78
N VAL A 57 22.96 -14.35 10.92
CA VAL A 57 22.83 -14.27 9.47
C VAL A 57 21.99 -13.05 9.06
N THR A 58 22.45 -11.87 9.48
CA THR A 58 21.76 -10.59 9.25
C THR A 58 22.64 -9.59 8.52
N VAL A 59 22.08 -8.88 7.55
CA VAL A 59 22.74 -7.76 6.87
C VAL A 59 21.86 -6.52 6.95
N THR A 60 22.38 -5.43 7.51
CA THR A 60 21.76 -4.11 7.45
C THR A 60 22.40 -3.32 6.33
N ALA A 61 21.57 -2.63 5.54
CA ALA A 61 22.02 -1.85 4.40
C ALA A 61 21.16 -0.60 4.20
N THR A 62 21.63 0.27 3.31
CA THR A 62 20.94 1.47 2.86
C THR A 62 20.71 1.39 1.36
N SER A 63 19.49 1.68 0.90
CA SER A 63 19.17 1.74 -0.52
C SER A 63 19.74 3.01 -1.18
N PRO A 64 19.81 3.08 -2.52
CA PRO A 64 20.22 4.32 -3.22
C PRO A 64 19.40 5.56 -2.82
N ASP A 65 18.13 5.36 -2.48
CA ASP A 65 17.21 6.41 -2.06
C ASP A 65 17.27 6.72 -0.56
N GLY A 66 18.19 6.09 0.18
CA GLY A 66 18.46 6.37 1.58
C GLY A 66 17.61 5.57 2.58
N LEU A 67 16.81 4.60 2.13
CA LEU A 67 16.05 3.73 3.04
C LEU A 67 16.98 2.77 3.77
N ILE A 68 16.85 2.69 5.09
CA ILE A 68 17.56 1.71 5.91
C ILE A 68 16.71 0.45 5.99
N TYR A 69 17.32 -0.69 5.67
CA TYR A 69 16.65 -1.98 5.68
C TYR A 69 17.58 -3.09 6.20
N SER A 70 17.00 -4.21 6.63
CA SER A 70 17.72 -5.43 6.96
C SER A 70 17.24 -6.62 6.15
N LEU A 71 18.16 -7.55 5.91
CA LEU A 71 17.88 -8.89 5.46
C LEU A 71 18.25 -9.83 6.60
N ASP A 72 17.26 -10.52 7.16
CA ASP A 72 17.42 -11.40 8.30
C ASP A 72 17.19 -12.85 7.88
N GLY A 73 18.17 -13.71 8.12
CA GLY A 73 18.02 -15.15 7.97
C GLY A 73 16.97 -15.69 8.95
N THR A 74 16.16 -16.66 8.51
CA THR A 74 15.17 -17.31 9.39
C THR A 74 15.20 -18.82 9.26
N ALA A 75 14.78 -19.50 10.33
CA ALA A 75 14.90 -20.96 10.46
C ALA A 75 16.35 -21.43 10.20
N CYS A 76 17.29 -20.83 10.94
CA CYS A 76 18.72 -21.02 10.75
C CYS A 76 19.25 -22.24 11.50
N ALA A 77 20.19 -22.94 10.89
CA ALA A 77 21.01 -23.98 11.49
C ALA A 77 22.42 -23.90 10.89
N ASP A 78 23.44 -23.89 11.75
CA ASP A 78 24.86 -23.88 11.35
C ASP A 78 25.22 -22.77 10.32
N GLY A 79 24.68 -21.56 10.50
CA GLY A 79 24.95 -20.40 9.63
C GLY A 79 24.23 -20.43 8.28
N SER A 80 23.25 -21.33 8.10
CA SER A 80 22.41 -21.42 6.91
C SER A 80 20.92 -21.39 7.27
N CYS A 81 20.14 -20.59 6.54
CA CYS A 81 18.76 -20.28 6.88
C CYS A 81 17.79 -20.66 5.76
N LEU A 82 16.69 -21.33 6.09
CA LEU A 82 15.70 -21.81 5.12
C LEU A 82 14.71 -20.71 4.66
N GLY A 83 14.77 -19.54 5.28
CA GLY A 83 13.98 -18.38 4.86
C GLY A 83 14.74 -17.08 5.04
N ILE A 84 14.17 -16.02 4.49
CA ILE A 84 14.65 -14.65 4.60
C ILE A 84 13.48 -13.73 4.97
N ASN A 85 13.67 -12.90 5.98
CA ASN A 85 12.80 -11.79 6.29
C ASN A 85 13.47 -10.49 5.86
N MET A 86 12.88 -9.77 4.92
CA MET A 86 13.37 -8.47 4.46
C MET A 86 12.57 -7.39 5.18
N VAL A 87 13.22 -6.41 5.79
CA VAL A 87 12.55 -5.46 6.70
C VAL A 87 12.99 -4.03 6.42
N VAL A 88 12.03 -3.11 6.33
CA VAL A 88 12.24 -1.66 6.46
C VAL A 88 11.55 -1.22 7.75
N SER A 89 12.25 -0.49 8.61
CA SER A 89 11.72 -0.02 9.89
C SER A 89 11.66 1.50 9.93
N TYR A 90 10.60 2.03 10.52
CA TYR A 90 10.34 3.45 10.72
C TYR A 90 10.15 3.75 12.21
N THR A 91 10.58 4.93 12.64
CA THR A 91 10.23 5.45 13.97
C THR A 91 8.73 5.73 14.00
N LYS A 92 8.06 5.32 15.07
CA LYS A 92 6.64 5.56 15.27
C LYS A 92 6.44 6.84 16.11
N SER A 93 5.66 7.79 15.60
CA SER A 93 5.20 8.94 16.39
C SER A 93 4.01 8.54 17.27
N ASP A 94 3.75 9.32 18.32
CA ASP A 94 2.60 9.11 19.23
C ASP A 94 1.24 9.28 18.52
N ASP A 95 1.21 9.98 17.38
CA ASP A 95 0.01 10.22 16.58
C ASP A 95 -0.39 9.02 15.71
N ILE A 96 0.51 8.05 15.51
CA ILE A 96 0.23 6.83 14.72
C ILE A 96 -0.40 5.78 15.61
N ASP A 97 -1.65 5.40 15.32
CA ASP A 97 -2.33 4.33 16.04
C ASP A 97 -2.29 2.98 15.30
N LEU A 98 -2.97 1.96 15.84
CA LEU A 98 -3.04 0.64 15.21
C LEU A 98 -3.93 0.62 13.96
N ASN A 99 -4.89 1.53 13.85
CA ASN A 99 -5.78 1.63 12.69
C ASN A 99 -5.01 2.15 11.48
N ASP A 100 -4.13 3.14 11.65
CA ASP A 100 -3.27 3.64 10.56
C ASP A 100 -2.38 2.54 9.98
N LEU A 101 -1.76 1.77 10.87
CA LEU A 101 -0.91 0.64 10.50
C LEU A 101 -1.72 -0.48 9.84
N ASN A 102 -2.91 -0.79 10.36
CA ASN A 102 -3.77 -1.82 9.78
C ASN A 102 -4.32 -1.41 8.40
N ARG A 103 -4.69 -0.14 8.22
CA ARG A 103 -5.09 0.44 6.92
C ARG A 103 -4.01 0.19 5.87
N ALA A 104 -2.75 0.47 6.22
CA ALA A 104 -1.63 0.22 5.32
C ALA A 104 -1.38 -1.28 5.09
N ASN A 105 -1.50 -2.12 6.14
CA ASN A 105 -1.36 -3.57 6.04
C ASN A 105 -2.38 -4.21 5.08
N VAL A 106 -3.64 -3.74 5.13
CA VAL A 106 -4.71 -4.22 4.23
C VAL A 106 -4.49 -3.70 2.81
N LYS A 107 -4.08 -2.43 2.65
CA LYS A 107 -3.88 -1.80 1.34
C LYS A 107 -2.75 -2.44 0.55
N TYR A 108 -1.63 -2.77 1.21
CA TYR A 108 -0.42 -3.27 0.57
C TYR A 108 -0.19 -4.77 0.84
N ALA A 109 -1.06 -5.62 0.28
CA ALA A 109 -1.06 -7.07 0.50
C ALA A 109 0.24 -7.83 0.13
N ALA A 110 1.17 -7.18 -0.56
CA ALA A 110 2.48 -7.74 -0.91
C ALA A 110 3.50 -7.70 0.25
N VAL A 111 3.18 -6.99 1.34
CA VAL A 111 4.03 -6.85 2.52
C VAL A 111 3.20 -7.06 3.79
N SER A 112 3.87 -7.19 4.93
CA SER A 112 3.25 -7.13 6.24
C SER A 112 3.68 -5.85 6.95
N VAL A 113 2.71 -5.15 7.53
CA VAL A 113 2.95 -3.97 8.37
C VAL A 113 2.72 -4.35 9.82
N TRP A 114 3.70 -4.09 10.68
CA TRP A 114 3.70 -4.49 12.08
C TRP A 114 4.28 -3.39 12.96
N THR A 115 4.04 -3.44 14.26
CA THR A 115 4.58 -2.45 15.21
C THR A 115 5.11 -3.09 16.48
N ILE A 116 6.15 -2.47 17.01
CA ILE A 116 6.68 -2.62 18.37
C ILE A 116 6.60 -1.24 19.05
N THR A 117 6.97 -1.14 20.33
CA THR A 117 6.72 0.04 21.17
C THR A 117 6.95 1.39 20.47
N ASP A 118 8.15 1.62 19.93
CA ASP A 118 8.56 2.93 19.39
C ASP A 118 8.81 2.89 17.86
N SER A 119 8.40 1.82 17.20
CA SER A 119 8.68 1.62 15.78
C SER A 119 7.60 0.80 15.11
N TYR A 120 7.46 0.99 13.81
CA TYR A 120 6.70 0.09 12.97
C TYR A 120 7.56 -0.33 11.78
N GLY A 121 7.26 -1.48 11.22
CA GLY A 121 8.04 -2.07 10.15
C GLY A 121 7.17 -2.56 9.03
N VAL A 122 7.77 -2.60 7.85
CA VAL A 122 7.22 -3.19 6.62
C VAL A 122 8.14 -4.35 6.28
N SER A 123 7.59 -5.56 6.20
CA SER A 123 8.38 -6.75 5.92
C SER A 123 7.86 -7.58 4.77
N ARG A 124 8.78 -8.31 4.15
CA ARG A 124 8.49 -9.31 3.14
C ARG A 124 9.26 -10.58 3.45
N TYR A 125 8.53 -11.65 3.73
CA TYR A 125 9.08 -12.95 4.12
C TYR A 125 9.09 -13.93 2.96
N LEU A 126 10.20 -14.66 2.75
CA LEU A 126 10.30 -15.72 1.76
C LEU A 126 10.78 -17.02 2.37
N ILE A 127 10.09 -18.11 2.02
CA ILE A 127 10.52 -19.49 2.28
C ILE A 127 11.27 -19.99 1.05
N LEU A 128 12.40 -20.66 1.26
CA LEU A 128 13.30 -21.10 0.18
C LEU A 128 13.15 -22.59 -0.16
N ASP A 129 12.11 -23.24 0.36
CA ASP A 129 11.75 -24.62 0.05
C ASP A 129 11.61 -24.85 -1.46
N GLY A 130 12.26 -25.89 -1.97
CA GLY A 130 12.31 -26.18 -3.41
C GLY A 130 13.30 -25.29 -4.20
N GLY A 131 13.63 -24.11 -3.66
CA GLY A 131 14.64 -23.18 -4.15
C GLY A 131 14.08 -21.95 -4.84
N GLN A 132 14.81 -20.84 -4.73
CA GLN A 132 14.56 -19.56 -5.39
C GLN A 132 15.81 -19.11 -6.14
N THR A 133 15.69 -18.39 -7.25
CA THR A 133 16.87 -17.79 -7.89
C THR A 133 17.37 -16.58 -7.10
N MET A 134 18.67 -16.28 -7.15
CA MET A 134 19.21 -15.02 -6.59
C MET A 134 18.50 -13.80 -7.16
N GLU A 135 18.19 -13.83 -8.46
CA GLU A 135 17.39 -12.78 -9.10
C GLU A 135 16.01 -12.63 -8.47
N ASN A 136 15.34 -13.74 -8.10
CA ASN A 136 14.06 -13.64 -7.41
C ASN A 136 14.23 -13.01 -6.02
N LEU A 137 15.28 -13.35 -5.27
CA LEU A 137 15.55 -12.71 -3.98
C LEU A 137 15.74 -11.20 -4.14
N ARG A 138 16.53 -10.77 -5.13
CA ARG A 138 16.72 -9.36 -5.48
C ARG A 138 15.41 -8.66 -5.84
N VAL A 139 14.58 -9.27 -6.70
CA VAL A 139 13.29 -8.70 -7.10
C VAL A 139 12.37 -8.52 -5.90
N ASN A 140 12.33 -9.48 -4.97
CA ASN A 140 11.52 -9.36 -3.77
C ASN A 140 12.01 -8.26 -2.83
N LEU A 141 13.32 -8.06 -2.71
CA LEU A 141 13.89 -6.93 -1.98
C LEU A 141 13.49 -5.60 -2.63
N VAL A 142 13.67 -5.47 -3.95
CA VAL A 142 13.29 -4.24 -4.68
C VAL A 142 11.79 -3.95 -4.54
N ASN A 143 10.93 -4.98 -4.57
CA ASN A 143 9.50 -4.79 -4.33
C ASN A 143 9.22 -4.24 -2.93
N LEU A 144 9.86 -4.77 -1.89
CA LEU A 144 9.74 -4.22 -0.53
C LEU A 144 10.20 -2.77 -0.48
N LEU A 145 11.39 -2.45 -1.04
CA LEU A 145 11.96 -1.11 -1.02
C LEU A 145 11.09 -0.08 -1.75
N ASN A 146 10.36 -0.49 -2.78
CA ASN A 146 9.43 0.39 -3.50
C ASN A 146 8.09 0.56 -2.77
N ILE A 147 7.64 -0.45 -2.02
CA ILE A 147 6.34 -0.42 -1.31
C ILE A 147 6.46 0.26 0.05
N ALA A 148 7.57 0.08 0.77
CA ALA A 148 7.74 0.59 2.13
C ALA A 148 7.53 2.11 2.24
N PRO A 149 8.03 2.97 1.31
CA PRO A 149 7.72 4.39 1.33
C PRO A 149 6.24 4.70 1.17
N LEU A 150 5.53 3.98 0.30
CA LEU A 150 4.10 4.16 0.07
C LEU A 150 3.26 3.73 1.30
N VAL A 151 3.74 2.73 2.03
CA VAL A 151 3.19 2.37 3.35
C VAL A 151 3.43 3.51 4.33
N ASN A 152 4.67 4.01 4.43
CA ASN A 152 4.99 5.10 5.35
C ASN A 152 4.17 6.36 5.05
N ASP A 153 3.99 6.71 3.77
CA ASP A 153 3.15 7.83 3.37
C ASP A 153 1.70 7.61 3.84
N LEU A 154 1.11 6.44 3.61
CA LEU A 154 -0.27 6.15 4.05
C LEU A 154 -0.45 6.08 5.59
N VAL A 155 0.59 5.64 6.31
CA VAL A 155 0.59 5.60 7.78
C VAL A 155 0.70 7.01 8.36
N ASN A 156 1.45 7.90 7.70
CA ASN A 156 1.67 9.28 8.13
C ASN A 156 0.78 10.30 7.42
N GLU A 157 -0.05 9.86 6.46
CA GLU A 157 -1.13 10.68 5.92
C GLU A 157 -2.02 11.08 7.09
N ASP A 158 -2.36 12.36 7.15
CA ASP A 158 -3.42 12.84 8.03
C ASP A 158 -4.67 12.01 7.68
N ALA A 159 -4.92 10.94 8.45
CA ALA A 159 -6.17 10.24 8.42
C ALA A 159 -7.21 11.33 8.56
N VAL A 160 -8.01 11.55 7.50
CA VAL A 160 -8.99 12.64 7.42
C VAL A 160 -9.62 12.76 8.80
N ALA A 161 -9.31 13.87 9.47
CA ALA A 161 -9.28 13.92 10.93
C ALA A 161 -10.46 13.17 11.56
N ALA A 162 -10.20 12.40 12.61
CA ALA A 162 -11.21 11.83 13.52
C ALA A 162 -12.22 12.87 14.09
N ALA A 163 -12.12 14.13 13.67
CA ALA A 163 -12.96 15.27 14.00
C ALA A 163 -14.40 15.21 13.46
N ASP A 164 -14.80 14.25 12.62
CA ASP A 164 -16.20 14.23 12.10
C ASP A 164 -16.94 12.89 12.28
N VAL A 165 -16.36 11.84 12.88
CA VAL A 165 -17.10 10.57 13.11
C VAL A 165 -18.35 10.78 13.98
N GLY A 166 -18.31 11.77 14.88
CA GLY A 166 -19.45 12.13 15.72
C GLY A 166 -20.61 12.83 14.99
N ASN A 167 -20.38 13.32 13.77
CA ASN A 167 -21.34 14.12 13.01
C ASN A 167 -21.63 13.54 11.60
N ILE A 168 -21.03 12.40 11.26
CA ILE A 168 -21.49 11.57 10.14
C ILE A 168 -22.86 10.98 10.48
N ASP A 169 -23.85 11.27 9.63
CA ASP A 169 -25.10 10.52 9.60
C ASP A 169 -24.87 9.17 8.94
N PHE A 170 -24.85 8.10 9.75
CA PHE A 170 -24.72 6.72 9.27
C PHE A 170 -26.07 6.12 8.84
N GLY A 171 -27.20 6.77 9.16
CA GLY A 171 -28.54 6.28 8.84
C GLY A 171 -29.04 5.21 9.81
N ASP A 172 -29.71 4.19 9.26
CA ASP A 172 -30.28 3.06 10.00
C ASP A 172 -29.72 1.71 9.52
N ASP A 173 -30.23 0.61 10.10
CA ASP A 173 -29.88 -0.77 9.71
C ASP A 173 -31.06 -1.41 8.95
N THR A 174 -31.40 -0.89 7.77
CA THR A 174 -32.52 -1.37 6.96
C THR A 174 -32.09 -2.13 5.70
N GLY A 175 -32.38 -3.42 5.65
CA GLY A 175 -32.11 -4.25 4.47
C GLY A 175 -31.78 -5.68 4.85
N SER A 176 -31.50 -6.51 3.85
CA SER A 176 -30.93 -7.85 4.08
C SER A 176 -29.46 -7.80 4.48
N ASP A 177 -28.77 -6.74 4.06
CA ASP A 177 -27.33 -6.63 4.11
C ASP A 177 -26.85 -5.70 5.24
N ALA A 178 -27.79 -5.23 6.08
CA ALA A 178 -27.43 -4.51 7.29
C ALA A 178 -26.96 -5.47 8.39
N ASN A 179 -25.93 -5.09 9.15
CA ASN A 179 -25.35 -5.90 10.24
C ASN A 179 -24.78 -7.25 9.77
N ASP A 180 -24.16 -7.29 8.59
CA ASP A 180 -23.46 -8.47 8.08
C ASP A 180 -21.94 -8.41 8.30
N GLY A 181 -21.45 -7.30 8.87
CA GLY A 181 -20.05 -7.03 9.17
C GLY A 181 -19.29 -6.33 8.04
N VAL A 182 -19.98 -5.86 6.99
CA VAL A 182 -19.39 -5.14 5.87
C VAL A 182 -20.15 -3.84 5.63
N CYS A 183 -19.43 -2.72 5.59
CA CYS A 183 -20.06 -1.44 5.24
C CYS A 183 -20.49 -1.41 3.76
N ASP A 184 -21.79 -1.39 3.51
CA ASP A 184 -22.38 -1.41 2.16
C ASP A 184 -22.82 -0.06 1.62
N ASP A 185 -22.85 0.97 2.47
CA ASP A 185 -23.20 2.32 2.10
C ASP A 185 -22.17 2.90 1.10
N GLY A 186 -22.64 3.18 -0.13
CA GLY A 186 -21.83 3.72 -1.21
C GLY A 186 -21.02 4.98 -0.84
N ARG A 187 -21.44 5.80 0.13
CA ARG A 187 -20.71 6.98 0.61
C ARG A 187 -19.33 6.66 1.17
N PHE A 188 -19.07 5.41 1.54
CA PHE A 188 -17.79 4.96 2.07
C PHE A 188 -16.95 4.15 1.06
N HIS A 189 -17.37 4.10 -0.20
CA HIS A 189 -16.65 3.43 -1.28
C HIS A 189 -16.21 4.43 -2.35
N PRO A 190 -14.92 4.48 -2.73
CA PRO A 190 -14.45 5.39 -3.78
C PRO A 190 -15.04 5.06 -5.16
N ASP A 191 -15.39 3.79 -5.38
CA ASP A 191 -16.05 3.23 -6.56
C ASP A 191 -17.57 3.07 -6.36
N GLY A 192 -18.16 3.87 -5.48
CA GLY A 192 -19.59 3.83 -5.17
C GLY A 192 -20.53 4.05 -6.36
N ASP A 193 -20.01 4.52 -7.49
CA ASP A 193 -20.76 4.71 -8.73
C ASP A 193 -20.82 3.46 -9.62
N ASP A 194 -19.82 2.58 -9.51
CA ASP A 194 -19.66 1.40 -10.39
C ASP A 194 -20.67 0.29 -10.07
N TYR A 195 -21.19 0.29 -8.84
CA TYR A 195 -22.08 -0.76 -8.33
C TYR A 195 -23.41 -0.18 -7.85
N ASN A 196 -24.49 -0.48 -8.59
CA ASN A 196 -25.85 -0.15 -8.16
C ASN A 196 -26.23 -0.72 -6.78
N TYR A 197 -25.52 -1.76 -6.32
CA TYR A 197 -25.69 -2.34 -4.99
C TYR A 197 -25.36 -1.31 -3.90
N THR A 198 -24.16 -0.74 -3.90
CA THR A 198 -23.71 0.18 -2.85
C THR A 198 -24.46 1.52 -2.90
N ARG A 199 -24.87 1.95 -4.11
CA ARG A 199 -25.78 3.11 -4.28
C ARG A 199 -27.08 2.95 -3.49
N ARG A 200 -27.72 1.77 -3.55
CA ARG A 200 -29.01 1.52 -2.87
C ARG A 200 -28.90 1.43 -1.35
N HIS A 201 -27.71 1.14 -0.83
CA HIS A 201 -27.42 0.97 0.60
C HIS A 201 -26.92 2.23 1.29
N VAL A 202 -26.85 3.37 0.60
CA VAL A 202 -26.61 4.67 1.25
C VAL A 202 -27.54 4.81 2.46
N LEU A 203 -27.05 5.13 3.66
CA LEU A 203 -27.78 5.30 4.93
C LEU A 203 -28.58 4.08 5.43
N ARG A 204 -28.24 2.85 5.02
CA ARG A 204 -29.02 1.64 5.35
C ARG A 204 -28.26 0.58 6.14
N ASP A 205 -26.98 0.82 6.35
CA ASP A 205 -26.07 -0.11 7.00
C ASP A 205 -25.21 0.61 8.04
N ALA A 206 -25.91 1.23 8.99
CA ALA A 206 -25.32 2.21 9.89
C ALA A 206 -24.32 1.60 10.86
N THR A 207 -24.62 0.43 11.42
CA THR A 207 -23.77 -0.23 12.41
C THR A 207 -22.42 -0.62 11.79
N ASP A 208 -22.43 -1.33 10.67
CA ASP A 208 -21.19 -1.81 10.05
C ASP A 208 -20.37 -0.66 9.47
N CYS A 209 -21.01 0.35 8.87
CA CYS A 209 -20.30 1.54 8.41
C CYS A 209 -19.72 2.38 9.55
N ARG A 210 -20.42 2.49 10.68
CA ARG A 210 -19.88 3.18 11.86
C ARG A 210 -18.69 2.44 12.42
N GLU A 211 -18.77 1.12 12.57
CA GLU A 211 -17.66 0.30 13.05
C GLU A 211 -16.46 0.35 12.09
N ALA A 212 -16.71 0.31 10.78
CA ALA A 212 -15.68 0.43 9.77
C ALA A 212 -14.99 1.81 9.77
N VAL A 213 -15.73 2.88 10.03
CA VAL A 213 -15.14 4.23 10.19
C VAL A 213 -14.39 4.35 11.52
N GLN A 214 -14.94 3.84 12.62
CA GLN A 214 -14.28 3.87 13.94
C GLN A 214 -12.99 3.04 13.98
N SER A 215 -12.91 1.98 13.18
CA SER A 215 -11.71 1.17 12.98
C SER A 215 -10.76 1.70 11.91
N GLY A 216 -11.08 2.83 11.27
CA GLY A 216 -10.27 3.44 10.21
C GLY A 216 -10.21 2.65 8.89
N LEU A 217 -11.05 1.61 8.73
CA LEU A 217 -11.17 0.83 7.49
C LEU A 217 -11.90 1.58 6.39
N LYS A 218 -12.77 2.51 6.76
CA LYS A 218 -13.58 3.32 5.86
C LYS A 218 -13.49 4.80 6.24
N SER A 219 -13.55 5.66 5.25
CA SER A 219 -13.71 7.11 5.42
C SER A 219 -14.87 7.58 4.57
N LEU A 220 -15.52 8.67 4.99
CA LEU A 220 -16.61 9.25 4.20
C LEU A 220 -16.01 9.85 2.93
N THR A 221 -16.32 9.25 1.78
CA THR A 221 -15.84 9.70 0.46
C THR A 221 -16.83 10.66 -0.21
N LEU A 222 -18.10 10.57 0.14
CA LEU A 222 -19.16 11.44 -0.37
C LEU A 222 -20.07 11.90 0.76
N ASP A 223 -20.14 13.21 0.94
CA ASP A 223 -21.04 13.86 1.88
C ASP A 223 -22.13 14.65 1.14
N PHE A 224 -23.38 14.26 1.35
CA PHE A 224 -24.58 14.90 0.80
C PHE A 224 -25.02 16.12 1.62
N GLY A 225 -24.53 16.28 2.85
CA GLY A 225 -24.90 17.38 3.74
C GLY A 225 -26.26 17.20 4.42
N ASP A 226 -27.02 18.30 4.50
CA ASP A 226 -28.32 18.39 5.13
C ASP A 226 -29.40 18.96 4.19
N ASP A 227 -30.59 19.25 4.71
CA ASP A 227 -31.70 19.87 3.98
C ASP A 227 -31.90 21.35 4.36
N SER A 228 -30.82 22.11 4.51
CA SER A 228 -30.88 23.54 4.87
C SER A 228 -31.10 24.49 3.68
N GLY A 229 -31.21 23.96 2.47
CA GLY A 229 -31.34 24.71 1.22
C GLY A 229 -32.74 25.25 0.95
N ASP A 230 -32.83 26.16 -0.03
CA ASP A 230 -34.10 26.82 -0.40
C ASP A 230 -35.03 25.91 -1.23
N TYR A 231 -34.46 24.87 -1.85
CA TYR A 231 -35.11 24.01 -2.83
C TYR A 231 -35.21 22.55 -2.37
N THR A 232 -35.04 22.31 -1.07
CA THR A 232 -35.10 20.96 -0.51
C THR A 232 -36.48 20.31 -0.69
N PHE A 233 -36.48 19.00 -0.93
CA PHE A 233 -37.69 18.18 -1.08
C PHE A 233 -38.54 18.53 -2.31
N ASP A 234 -37.94 19.07 -3.37
CA ASP A 234 -38.60 19.36 -4.63
C ASP A 234 -38.48 18.22 -5.67
N GLY A 235 -37.65 17.22 -5.37
CA GLY A 235 -37.46 16.02 -6.15
C GLY A 235 -36.33 16.07 -7.17
N GLU A 236 -35.55 17.16 -7.23
CA GLU A 236 -34.29 17.27 -7.96
C GLU A 236 -33.13 17.51 -7.00
N CYS A 237 -31.92 17.03 -7.34
CA CYS A 237 -30.73 17.33 -6.55
C CYS A 237 -30.14 18.69 -6.94
N ASP A 238 -30.15 19.65 -6.04
CA ASP A 238 -29.64 21.01 -6.29
C ASP A 238 -28.14 21.20 -6.07
N ASP A 239 -27.47 20.18 -5.56
CA ASP A 239 -26.04 20.20 -5.37
C ASP A 239 -25.29 20.09 -6.71
N ASN A 240 -24.72 21.21 -7.14
CA ASN A 240 -24.03 21.35 -8.42
C ASN A 240 -22.72 20.54 -8.53
N ARG A 241 -22.24 19.91 -7.45
CA ARG A 241 -21.11 18.97 -7.50
C ARG A 241 -21.49 17.68 -8.25
N PHE A 242 -22.75 17.28 -8.19
CA PHE A 242 -23.21 16.08 -8.88
C PHE A 242 -23.45 16.36 -10.37
N THR A 243 -23.49 15.28 -11.14
CA THR A 243 -23.96 15.28 -12.52
C THR A 243 -25.04 14.22 -12.72
N GLY A 244 -25.67 14.14 -13.90
CA GLY A 244 -26.68 13.13 -14.21
C GLY A 244 -28.11 13.68 -14.30
N ALA A 245 -29.04 12.79 -14.64
CA ALA A 245 -30.44 13.12 -14.96
C ALA A 245 -31.29 13.50 -13.74
N GLY A 246 -30.84 13.18 -12.53
CA GLY A 246 -31.51 13.56 -11.28
C GLY A 246 -31.04 14.88 -10.69
N ARG A 247 -30.12 15.58 -11.37
CA ARG A 247 -29.57 16.86 -10.92
C ARG A 247 -30.41 18.00 -11.49
N SER A 248 -30.69 18.99 -10.64
CA SER A 248 -31.27 20.27 -11.01
C SER A 248 -30.44 21.02 -12.04
N ILE A 249 -31.06 22.01 -12.70
CA ILE A 249 -30.37 22.91 -13.63
C ILE A 249 -29.51 23.96 -12.90
N LEU A 250 -29.66 24.11 -11.58
CA LEU A 250 -28.87 25.06 -10.81
C LEU A 250 -27.37 24.77 -10.92
N THR A 251 -26.56 25.82 -11.06
CA THR A 251 -25.10 25.73 -11.18
C THR A 251 -24.36 26.51 -10.11
N THR A 252 -25.08 27.08 -9.14
CA THR A 252 -24.50 27.93 -8.10
C THR A 252 -24.10 27.12 -6.88
N ASP A 253 -22.95 27.44 -6.27
CA ASP A 253 -22.45 26.74 -5.08
C ASP A 253 -23.31 26.95 -3.82
N SER A 254 -24.33 27.82 -3.87
CA SER A 254 -25.18 28.14 -2.71
C SER A 254 -25.99 26.96 -2.19
N GLN A 255 -26.21 25.93 -3.02
CA GLN A 255 -26.97 24.71 -2.72
C GLN A 255 -26.08 23.48 -2.44
N VAL A 256 -24.75 23.65 -2.48
CA VAL A 256 -23.81 22.56 -2.17
C VAL A 256 -24.04 22.06 -0.74
N LYS A 257 -24.29 20.76 -0.58
CA LYS A 257 -24.54 20.06 0.69
C LYS A 257 -25.80 20.51 1.45
N LYS A 258 -26.80 21.04 0.74
CA LYS A 258 -28.00 21.60 1.35
C LYS A 258 -29.31 20.99 0.88
N ASP A 259 -29.22 19.93 0.08
CA ASP A 259 -30.35 19.23 -0.49
C ASP A 259 -30.13 17.71 -0.42
N ALA A 260 -29.79 17.25 0.79
CA ALA A 260 -29.36 15.88 1.01
C ALA A 260 -30.44 14.86 0.64
N SER A 261 -31.70 15.11 1.02
CA SER A 261 -32.80 14.16 0.84
C SER A 261 -33.04 13.83 -0.64
N ASP A 262 -33.11 14.84 -1.51
CA ASP A 262 -33.34 14.61 -2.95
C ASP A 262 -32.08 14.08 -3.65
N CYS A 263 -30.89 14.57 -3.29
CA CYS A 263 -29.64 14.04 -3.79
C CYS A 263 -29.43 12.55 -3.42
N ILE A 264 -29.73 12.14 -2.18
CA ILE A 264 -29.65 10.74 -1.76
C ILE A 264 -30.65 9.88 -2.54
N ALA A 265 -31.88 10.36 -2.71
CA ALA A 265 -32.91 9.64 -3.47
C ALA A 265 -32.48 9.45 -4.94
N ALA A 266 -32.04 10.51 -5.60
CA ALA A 266 -31.59 10.45 -6.99
C ALA A 266 -30.32 9.60 -7.16
N TYR A 267 -29.40 9.61 -6.20
CA TYR A 267 -28.20 8.76 -6.21
C TYR A 267 -28.53 7.27 -6.06
N ARG A 268 -29.39 6.91 -5.09
CA ARG A 268 -29.88 5.52 -4.90
C ARG A 268 -30.60 4.99 -6.14
N ASP A 269 -31.29 5.87 -6.88
CA ASP A 269 -31.97 5.56 -8.14
C ASP A 269 -31.01 5.43 -9.35
N GLY A 270 -29.71 5.70 -9.17
CA GLY A 270 -28.74 5.69 -10.26
C GLY A 270 -28.88 6.86 -11.25
N LYS A 271 -29.49 7.97 -10.82
CA LYS A 271 -29.73 9.17 -11.64
C LYS A 271 -28.68 10.26 -11.42
N LEU A 272 -27.82 10.11 -10.42
CA LEU A 272 -26.68 11.01 -10.16
C LEU A 272 -25.37 10.26 -10.28
N ASP A 273 -24.35 10.96 -10.78
CA ASP A 273 -22.96 10.52 -10.76
C ASP A 273 -22.15 11.51 -9.91
N ARG A 274 -21.13 10.98 -9.22
CA ARG A 274 -20.26 11.72 -8.30
C ARG A 274 -19.34 12.71 -9.04
N PRO A 275 -18.86 13.75 -8.34
CA PRO A 275 -17.77 14.62 -8.83
C PRO A 275 -16.44 13.88 -8.99
#